data_AF-C0VZM2-F1
#
_entry.id   AF-C0VZM2-F1
#
_cell.length_a   1.000
_cell.length_b   1.000
_cell.length_c   1.000
_cell.angle_alpha   90.00
_cell.angle_beta   90.00
_cell.angle_gamma   90.00
#
_symmetry.space_group_name_H-M   'P 1'
#
loop_
_entity.id
_entity.type
_entity.pdbx_description
1 polymer ?
#
loop_
_entity_poly.entity_id
_entity_poly.type
_entity_poly.pdbx_seq_one_letter_code
_entity_poly.pdbx_strand_id
1 'polypeptide(L)'
;MFYLTHPAAVKGCSTLEAGKWMETLNQMLADDAELRAGYEAAHKHYIQTRDEVEEVPEIKDFSAGGMPTRVKCLHAILGHALAAGAGVNPIGDLLIERLVTDKLWDPVTCSCNHGETPTDLTK
;
A
#
# COMPACT_ATOMS: atom_id res chain seq x y z
N MET A 1 -10.50 0.21 8.05
CA MET A 1 -9.12 0.77 8.14
C MET A 1 -8.13 -0.34 7.80
N PHE A 2 -7.12 -0.06 6.97
CA PHE A 2 -6.14 -1.08 6.55
C PHE A 2 -4.76 -0.73 7.12
N TYR A 3 -4.17 -1.67 7.88
CA TYR A 3 -2.84 -1.53 8.46
C TYR A 3 -1.92 -2.59 7.89
N LEU A 4 -0.83 -2.16 7.27
CA LEU A 4 0.22 -3.07 6.81
C LEU A 4 1.15 -3.41 7.99
N THR A 5 1.10 -4.66 8.45
CA THR A 5 1.87 -5.13 9.61
C THR A 5 2.97 -6.13 9.26
N HIS A 6 3.01 -6.60 8.01
CA HIS A 6 3.99 -7.60 7.59
C HIS A 6 5.40 -7.00 7.51
N PRO A 7 6.40 -7.44 8.31
CA PRO A 7 7.68 -6.74 8.45
C PRO A 7 8.46 -6.56 7.14
N ALA A 8 8.53 -7.59 6.30
CA ALA A 8 9.24 -7.51 5.02
C ALA A 8 8.56 -6.53 4.04
N ALA A 9 7.23 -6.57 3.93
CA ALA A 9 6.46 -5.63 3.12
C ALA A 9 6.64 -4.19 3.61
N VAL A 10 6.58 -3.96 4.94
CA VAL A 10 6.82 -2.63 5.54
C VAL A 10 8.21 -2.12 5.19
N LYS A 11 9.24 -2.97 5.32
CA LYS A 11 10.62 -2.63 4.95
C LYS A 11 10.73 -2.30 3.46
N GLY A 12 10.12 -3.10 2.59
CA GLY A 12 10.10 -2.87 1.15
C GLY A 12 9.45 -1.54 0.77
N CYS A 13 8.28 -1.22 1.36
CA CYS A 13 7.65 0.09 1.21
C CYS A 13 8.59 1.22 1.65
N SER A 14 9.20 1.11 2.83
CA SER A 14 10.15 2.12 3.32
C SER A 14 11.36 2.30 2.40
N THR A 15 11.88 1.23 1.80
CA THR A 15 12.96 1.32 0.81
C THR A 15 12.53 2.09 -0.43
N LEU A 16 11.36 1.81 -0.99
CA LEU A 16 10.84 2.52 -2.16
C LEU A 16 10.50 3.99 -1.85
N GLU A 17 9.98 4.28 -0.66
CA GLU A 17 9.73 5.65 -0.20
C GLU A 17 11.03 6.46 -0.06
N ALA A 18 12.06 5.87 0.55
CA ALA A 18 13.38 6.50 0.66
C ALA A 18 14.03 6.71 -0.73
N GLY A 19 13.75 5.81 -1.66
CA GLY A 19 14.11 5.93 -3.08
C GLY A 19 13.25 6.92 -3.87
N LYS A 20 12.35 7.68 -3.22
CA LYS A 20 11.47 8.69 -3.82
C LYS A 20 10.52 8.17 -4.89
N TRP A 21 10.21 6.87 -4.90
CA TRP A 21 9.37 6.29 -5.94
C TRP A 21 7.94 6.87 -5.97
N MET A 22 7.47 7.45 -4.85
CA MET A 22 6.23 8.21 -4.80
C MET A 22 6.22 9.41 -5.76
N GLU A 23 7.37 10.05 -6.05
CA GLU A 23 7.44 11.14 -7.04
C GLU A 23 7.06 10.61 -8.44
N THR A 24 7.56 9.43 -8.81
CA THR A 24 7.21 8.75 -10.07
C THR A 24 5.73 8.41 -10.13
N LEU A 25 5.17 7.80 -9.06
CA LEU A 25 3.74 7.47 -9.02
C LEU A 25 2.85 8.71 -9.13
N ASN A 26 3.23 9.80 -8.49
CA ASN A 26 2.50 11.07 -8.58
C ASN A 26 2.58 11.68 -9.99
N GLN A 27 3.71 11.55 -10.67
CA GLN A 27 3.84 11.96 -12.07
C GLN A 27 2.94 11.11 -12.98
N MET A 28 2.92 9.78 -12.78
CA MET A 28 2.02 8.88 -13.51
C MET A 28 0.54 9.27 -13.30
N LEU A 29 0.13 9.59 -12.07
CA LEU A 29 -1.23 10.07 -11.78
C LEU A 29 -1.57 11.40 -12.46
N ALA A 30 -0.57 12.27 -12.68
CA ALA A 30 -0.77 13.53 -13.38
C ALA A 30 -0.93 13.34 -14.89
N ASP A 31 -0.19 12.37 -15.46
CA ASP A 31 -0.12 12.15 -16.90
C ASP A 31 -1.18 11.16 -17.42
N ASP A 32 -1.67 10.26 -16.57
CA ASP A 32 -2.59 9.18 -16.94
C ASP A 32 -3.97 9.36 -16.31
N ALA A 33 -4.95 9.74 -17.15
CA ALA A 33 -6.33 9.95 -16.74
C ALA A 33 -7.06 8.65 -16.34
N GLU A 34 -6.69 7.51 -16.93
CA GLU A 34 -7.30 6.21 -16.62
C GLU A 34 -6.79 5.71 -15.26
N LEU A 35 -5.49 5.80 -15.03
CA LEU A 35 -4.88 5.48 -13.73
C LEU A 35 -5.49 6.33 -12.61
N ARG A 36 -5.66 7.64 -12.85
CA ARG A 36 -6.31 8.56 -11.91
C ARG A 36 -7.75 8.17 -11.63
N ALA A 37 -8.53 7.82 -12.66
CA ALA A 37 -9.91 7.37 -12.48
C ALA A 37 -9.99 6.06 -11.68
N GLY A 38 -9.08 5.11 -11.92
CA GLY A 38 -8.97 3.89 -11.13
C GLY A 38 -8.59 4.16 -9.66
N TYR A 39 -7.68 5.11 -9.42
CA TYR A 39 -7.29 5.51 -8.07
C TYR A 39 -8.40 6.28 -7.32
N GLU A 40 -9.22 7.06 -8.03
CA GLU A 40 -10.46 7.64 -7.52
C GLU A 40 -11.52 6.57 -7.17
N ALA A 41 -11.61 5.49 -7.96
CA ALA A 41 -12.47 4.36 -7.63
C ALA A 41 -11.97 3.61 -6.38
N ALA A 42 -10.65 3.40 -6.26
CA ALA A 42 -10.03 2.80 -5.09
C ALA A 42 -10.30 3.61 -3.80
N HIS A 43 -10.27 4.94 -3.90
CA HIS A 43 -10.65 5.84 -2.81
C HIS A 43 -12.09 5.63 -2.34
N LYS A 44 -13.04 5.53 -3.27
CA LYS A 44 -14.46 5.27 -2.95
C LYS A 44 -14.66 3.90 -2.33
N HIS A 45 -14.00 2.88 -2.88
CA HIS A 45 -14.00 1.52 -2.31
C HIS A 45 -13.51 1.51 -0.86
N TYR A 46 -12.41 2.22 -0.58
CA TYR A 46 -11.88 2.35 0.78
C TYR A 46 -12.92 2.90 1.75
N ILE A 47 -13.59 3.99 1.37
CA ILE A 47 -14.60 4.66 2.20
C ILE A 47 -15.79 3.72 2.44
N GLN A 48 -16.31 3.11 1.38
CA GLN A 48 -17.42 2.15 1.46
C GLN A 48 -17.08 1.00 2.42
N THR A 49 -15.91 0.37 2.26
CA THR A 49 -15.48 -0.75 3.11
C THR A 49 -15.29 -0.31 4.58
N ARG A 50 -14.86 0.93 4.83
CA ARG A 50 -14.75 1.45 6.20
C ARG A 50 -16.13 1.68 6.81
N ASP A 51 -17.03 2.28 6.05
CA ASP A 51 -18.35 2.72 6.52
C ASP A 51 -19.31 1.53 6.74
N GLU A 52 -19.01 0.36 6.16
CA GLU A 52 -19.63 -0.92 6.53
C GLU A 52 -19.49 -1.27 8.03
N VAL A 53 -18.42 -0.78 8.68
CA VAL A 53 -18.23 -0.95 10.13
C VAL A 53 -19.02 0.12 10.89
N GLU A 54 -18.76 1.38 10.57
CA GLU A 54 -19.43 2.54 11.16
C GLU A 54 -19.14 3.79 10.32
N GLU A 55 -20.18 4.59 10.07
CA GLU A 55 -20.03 5.91 9.44
C GLU A 55 -19.52 6.94 10.45
N VAL A 56 -18.42 7.60 10.14
CA VAL A 56 -17.82 8.65 10.98
C VAL A 56 -17.79 9.98 10.21
N PRO A 57 -18.68 10.95 10.53
CA PRO A 57 -18.86 12.19 9.77
C PRO A 57 -17.57 13.00 9.56
N GLU A 58 -16.69 13.01 10.55
CA GLU A 58 -15.42 13.76 10.54
C GLU A 58 -14.45 13.29 9.47
N ILE A 59 -14.57 12.03 9.02
CA ILE A 59 -13.65 11.41 8.06
C ILE A 59 -14.36 10.91 6.79
N LYS A 60 -15.62 11.28 6.57
CA LYS A 60 -16.47 10.72 5.49
C LYS A 60 -15.79 10.71 4.11
N ASP A 61 -15.09 11.78 3.74
CA ASP A 61 -14.43 11.95 2.43
C ASP A 61 -12.92 11.62 2.47
N PHE A 62 -12.43 11.03 3.56
CA PHE A 62 -11.00 10.80 3.78
C PHE A 62 -10.66 9.32 3.81
N SER A 63 -9.86 8.91 2.82
CA SER A 63 -9.16 7.62 2.81
C SER A 63 -7.68 7.75 3.23
N ALA A 64 -6.96 6.64 3.30
CA ALA A 64 -5.54 6.63 3.64
C ALA A 64 -4.61 6.79 2.42
N GLY A 65 -3.30 6.89 2.65
CA GLY A 65 -2.29 6.86 1.56
C GLY A 65 -2.23 8.08 0.64
N GLY A 66 -3.06 9.10 0.87
CA GLY A 66 -3.10 10.33 0.05
C GLY A 66 -4.09 10.27 -1.11
N MET A 67 -4.80 9.15 -1.24
CA MET A 67 -5.92 8.97 -2.17
C MET A 67 -6.97 10.09 -2.02
N PRO A 68 -7.62 10.49 -3.12
CA PRO A 68 -7.42 10.01 -4.49
C PRO A 68 -6.38 10.83 -5.27
N THR A 69 -5.87 11.94 -4.74
CA THR A 69 -5.17 12.94 -5.55
C THR A 69 -3.67 12.73 -5.64
N ARG A 70 -3.08 12.00 -4.68
CA ARG A 70 -1.64 11.76 -4.63
C ARG A 70 -1.28 10.47 -3.90
N VAL A 71 -0.07 10.01 -4.08
CA VAL A 71 0.54 8.98 -3.25
C VAL A 71 1.42 9.68 -2.21
N LYS A 72 1.02 9.58 -0.93
CA LYS A 72 1.76 10.16 0.21
C LYS A 72 2.49 9.11 1.06
N CYS A 73 2.00 7.87 1.09
CA CYS A 73 2.54 6.77 1.90
C CYS A 73 2.17 5.43 1.27
N LEU A 74 3.17 4.62 0.95
CA LEU A 74 3.03 3.33 0.27
C LEU A 74 2.46 2.25 1.18
N HIS A 75 2.71 2.30 2.49
CA HIS A 75 2.20 1.29 3.44
C HIS A 75 0.67 1.23 3.44
N ALA A 76 0.02 2.39 3.46
CA ALA A 76 -1.44 2.47 3.45
C ALA A 76 -2.03 2.00 2.12
N ILE A 77 -1.36 2.32 1.00
CA ILE A 77 -1.78 1.88 -0.33
C ILE A 77 -1.65 0.37 -0.47
N LEU A 78 -0.51 -0.20 -0.05
CA LEU A 78 -0.31 -1.65 -0.08
C LEU A 78 -1.30 -2.37 0.83
N GLY A 79 -1.53 -1.86 2.05
CA GLY A 79 -2.50 -2.43 2.98
C GLY A 79 -3.92 -2.47 2.40
N HIS A 80 -4.35 -1.39 1.73
CA HIS A 80 -5.64 -1.39 1.04
C HIS A 80 -5.68 -2.38 -0.13
N ALA A 81 -4.66 -2.39 -0.99
CA ALA A 81 -4.62 -3.24 -2.17
C ALA A 81 -4.64 -4.74 -1.83
N LEU A 82 -3.87 -5.16 -0.83
CA LEU A 82 -3.85 -6.56 -0.37
C LEU A 82 -5.19 -6.99 0.23
N ALA A 83 -5.89 -6.09 0.92
CA ALA A 83 -7.19 -6.40 1.53
C ALA A 83 -8.33 -6.39 0.52
N ALA A 84 -8.31 -5.46 -0.44
CA ALA A 84 -9.35 -5.30 -1.45
C ALA A 84 -9.21 -6.31 -2.61
N GLY A 85 -7.97 -6.78 -2.87
CA GLY A 85 -7.66 -7.67 -3.97
C GLY A 85 -7.18 -6.93 -5.22
N ALA A 86 -6.62 -7.72 -6.15
CA ALA A 86 -6.01 -7.21 -7.39
C ALA A 86 -7.04 -6.47 -8.25
N GLY A 87 -6.60 -5.37 -8.87
CA GLY A 87 -7.41 -4.54 -9.76
C GLY A 87 -8.28 -3.49 -9.05
N VAL A 88 -8.42 -3.55 -7.72
CA VAL A 88 -9.20 -2.54 -6.98
C VAL A 88 -8.41 -1.25 -6.78
N ASN A 89 -7.10 -1.36 -6.56
CA ASN A 89 -6.23 -0.20 -6.36
C ASN A 89 -5.03 -0.28 -7.32
N PRO A 90 -5.09 0.38 -8.49
CA PRO A 90 -4.07 0.20 -9.52
C PRO A 90 -2.68 0.70 -9.10
N ILE A 91 -2.59 1.72 -8.23
CA ILE A 91 -1.30 2.14 -7.65
C ILE A 91 -0.77 1.07 -6.69
N GLY A 92 -1.67 0.39 -5.96
CA GLY A 92 -1.30 -0.73 -5.11
C GLY A 92 -0.80 -1.93 -5.90
N ASP A 93 -1.42 -2.22 -7.05
CA ASP A 93 -0.98 -3.30 -7.94
C ASP A 93 0.42 -3.01 -8.52
N LEU A 94 0.66 -1.78 -8.99
CA LEU A 94 1.99 -1.31 -9.42
C LEU A 94 3.03 -1.42 -8.29
N LEU A 95 2.63 -1.12 -7.05
CA LEU A 95 3.51 -1.25 -5.89
C LEU A 95 3.87 -2.72 -5.60
N ILE A 96 2.91 -3.64 -5.69
CA ILE A 96 3.18 -5.08 -5.53
C ILE A 96 4.16 -5.55 -6.61
N GLU A 97 3.90 -5.20 -7.88
CA GLU A 97 4.78 -5.55 -9.00
C GLU A 97 6.20 -4.99 -8.78
N ARG A 98 6.30 -3.74 -8.32
CA ARG A 98 7.59 -3.10 -8.05
C ARG A 98 8.35 -3.78 -6.92
N LEU A 99 7.68 -4.14 -5.83
CA LEU A 99 8.29 -4.84 -4.70
C LEU A 99 8.85 -6.21 -5.12
N VAL A 100 8.13 -6.94 -5.97
CA VAL A 100 8.56 -8.24 -6.51
C VAL A 100 9.75 -8.06 -7.44
N THR A 101 9.66 -7.10 -8.37
CA THR A 101 10.71 -6.83 -9.37
C THR A 101 12.03 -6.43 -8.72
N ASP A 102 11.97 -5.56 -7.72
CA ASP A 102 13.15 -5.10 -6.97
C ASP A 102 13.60 -6.12 -5.90
N LYS A 103 12.93 -7.28 -5.80
CA LYS A 103 13.19 -8.34 -4.81
C LYS A 103 13.15 -7.84 -3.36
N LEU A 104 12.30 -6.86 -3.09
CA LEU A 104 12.12 -6.27 -1.76
C LEU A 104 11.13 -7.09 -0.93
N TRP A 105 10.07 -7.57 -1.56
CA TRP A 105 9.05 -8.42 -0.96
C TRP A 105 8.16 -9.06 -2.04
N ASP A 106 7.67 -10.26 -1.77
CA ASP A 106 6.74 -10.99 -2.65
C ASP A 106 5.57 -11.54 -1.80
N PRO A 107 4.30 -11.22 -2.13
CA PRO A 107 3.14 -11.70 -1.39
C PRO A 107 2.94 -13.22 -1.44
N VAL A 108 3.49 -13.93 -2.43
CA VAL A 108 3.32 -15.39 -2.58
C VAL A 108 4.50 -16.20 -2.04
N THR A 109 5.57 -15.55 -1.60
CA THR A 109 6.74 -16.20 -1.01
C THR A 109 6.88 -15.81 0.46
N CYS A 110 6.91 -16.78 1.38
CA CYS A 110 7.12 -16.48 2.80
C CYS A 110 8.53 -15.90 3.00
N SER A 111 8.59 -14.71 3.61
CA SER A 111 9.84 -14.04 3.99
C SER A 111 10.28 -14.38 5.42
N CYS A 112 9.75 -15.47 5.96
CA CYS A 112 10.01 -15.91 7.32
C CYS A 112 11.43 -16.47 7.36
N ASN A 113 12.27 -15.95 8.27
CA ASN A 113 13.61 -16.47 8.46
C ASN A 113 13.49 -17.84 9.14
N HIS A 114 13.47 -18.91 8.35
CA HIS A 114 13.46 -20.26 8.86
C HIS A 114 14.84 -20.59 9.43
N GLY A 115 15.13 -20.17 10.67
CA GLY A 115 16.24 -20.76 11.44
C GLY A 115 17.29 -19.82 12.05
N GLU A 116 17.06 -18.51 12.18
CA GLU A 116 17.87 -17.73 13.13
C GLU A 116 17.16 -17.71 14.48
N THR A 117 17.52 -18.64 15.36
CA THR A 117 17.27 -18.52 16.79
C THR A 117 17.87 -17.17 17.22
N PRO A 118 17.14 -16.30 17.95
CA PRO A 118 17.73 -15.10 18.54
C PRO A 118 18.92 -15.53 19.38
N THR A 119 20.12 -15.31 18.88
CA THR A 119 21.33 -15.63 19.60
C THR A 119 21.54 -14.46 20.54
N ASP A 120 21.31 -14.69 21.83
CA ASP A 120 21.51 -13.76 22.95
C ASP A 120 20.30 -12.85 23.31
N LEU A 121 19.43 -13.36 24.19
CA LEU A 121 18.57 -12.55 25.07
C LEU A 121 19.15 -12.48 26.50
N THR A 122 20.46 -12.63 26.66
CA THR A 122 21.13 -12.82 27.96
C THR A 122 22.24 -11.79 28.24
N LYS A 123 22.09 -10.55 27.77
CA LYS A 123 22.91 -9.42 28.26
C LYS A 123 22.05 -8.27 28.73
#